data_AF-A0A378AA65-F1
#
_entry.id   AF-A0A378AA65-F1
#
_cell.length_a   1.000
_cell.length_b   1.000
_cell.length_c   1.000
_cell.angle_alpha   90.00
_cell.angle_beta   90.00
_cell.angle_gamma   90.00
#
_symmetry.space_group_name_H-M   'P 1'
#
loop_
_entity.id
_entity.type
_entity.pdbx_description
1 polymer ?
#
loop_
_entity_poly.entity_id
_entity_poly.type
_entity_poly.pdbx_seq_one_letter_code
_entity_poly.pdbx_strand_id
1 'polypeptide(L)'
;MKNGDRCLFRPILPEDEPQLLAFIAQVTKEDLYYRYFSEINEFTHDDLANMTQIDYDREMAFVAVRTSAEKSEILGVTRAISDPIILTPSLPFWSVQI
;
A
#
# COMPACT_ATOMS: atom_id res chain seq x y z
N MET A 1 13.97 -10.54 -5.75
CA MET A 1 14.17 -9.48 -6.77
C MET A 1 15.02 -10.03 -7.92
N LYS A 2 15.01 -9.43 -9.12
CA LYS A 2 15.86 -9.92 -10.25
C LYS A 2 17.36 -9.97 -9.89
N ASN A 3 17.75 -9.23 -8.85
CA ASN A 3 19.13 -9.11 -8.36
C ASN A 3 19.50 -10.17 -7.29
N GLY A 4 18.60 -11.10 -6.96
CA GLY A 4 18.84 -12.13 -5.93
C GLY A 4 18.54 -11.71 -4.49
N ASP A 5 18.23 -10.42 -4.25
CA ASP A 5 17.86 -9.93 -2.93
C ASP A 5 16.58 -10.60 -2.40
N ARG A 6 16.62 -10.94 -1.11
CA ARG A 6 15.49 -11.49 -0.35
C ARG A 6 14.62 -10.34 0.17
N CYS A 7 13.32 -10.51 0.01
CA CYS A 7 12.31 -9.68 0.67
C CYS A 7 11.31 -10.58 1.38
N LEU A 8 10.77 -10.09 2.49
CA LEU A 8 9.64 -10.69 3.18
C LEU A 8 8.36 -10.12 2.57
N PHE A 9 7.47 -10.99 2.11
CA PHE A 9 6.15 -10.62 1.64
C PHE A 9 5.12 -11.02 2.69
N ARG A 10 4.34 -10.05 3.20
CA ARG A 10 3.35 -10.29 4.26
C ARG A 10 2.20 -9.28 4.19
N PRO A 11 1.06 -9.53 4.86
CA PRO A 11 0.04 -8.51 5.06
C PRO A 11 0.62 -7.26 5.74
N ILE A 12 0.10 -6.08 5.41
CA ILE A 12 0.42 -4.83 6.09
C ILE A 12 -0.04 -4.92 7.55
N LEU A 13 0.65 -4.24 8.46
CA LEU A 13 0.29 -4.12 9.87
C LEU A 13 0.18 -2.64 10.25
N PRO A 14 -0.56 -2.28 11.32
CA PRO A 14 -0.63 -0.90 11.80
C PRO A 14 0.75 -0.28 12.06
N GLU A 15 1.70 -1.08 12.56
CA GLU A 15 3.07 -0.68 12.88
C GLU A 15 3.92 -0.30 11.66
N ASP A 16 3.46 -0.59 10.44
CA ASP A 16 4.16 -0.26 9.20
C ASP A 16 4.05 1.22 8.82
N GLU A 17 3.21 1.99 9.50
CA GLU A 17 2.93 3.39 9.21
C GLU A 17 4.20 4.23 8.96
N PRO A 18 5.26 4.16 9.80
CA PRO A 18 6.46 4.97 9.57
C PRO A 18 7.24 4.53 8.33
N GLN A 19 7.25 3.23 8.02
CA GLN A 19 7.92 2.68 6.83
C GLN A 19 7.12 2.99 5.57
N LEU A 20 5.79 3.04 5.67
CA LEU A 20 4.89 3.40 4.59
C LEU A 20 5.06 4.89 4.24
N LEU A 21 5.13 5.78 5.24
CA LEU A 21 5.44 7.19 5.03
C LEU A 21 6.80 7.36 4.32
N ALA A 22 7.83 6.64 4.79
CA ALA A 22 9.15 6.69 4.18
C ALA A 22 9.16 6.17 2.73
N PHE A 23 8.34 5.17 2.41
CA PHE A 23 8.16 4.66 1.05
C PHE A 23 7.45 5.69 0.16
N ILE A 24 6.34 6.27 0.64
CA ILE A 24 5.56 7.28 -0.09
C ILE A 24 6.41 8.53 -0.37
N ALA A 25 7.27 8.95 0.56
CA ALA A 25 8.17 10.08 0.38
C ALA A 25 9.18 9.90 -0.78
N GLN A 26 9.37 8.67 -1.28
CA GLN A 26 10.20 8.37 -2.44
C GLN A 26 9.43 8.38 -3.77
N VAL A 27 8.10 8.49 -3.72
CA VAL A 27 7.22 8.52 -4.90
C VAL A 27 7.08 9.96 -5.39
N THR A 28 7.04 10.14 -6.72
CA THR A 28 6.89 11.47 -7.32
C THR A 28 5.50 12.05 -7.06
N LYS A 29 5.36 13.38 -7.05
CA LYS A 29 4.05 14.03 -6.87
C LYS A 29 3.09 13.68 -8.00
N GLU A 30 3.61 13.53 -9.21
CA GLU A 30 2.86 13.12 -10.39
C GLU A 30 2.27 11.71 -10.22
N ASP A 31 3.06 10.75 -9.72
CA ASP A 31 2.58 9.39 -9.46
C ASP A 31 1.55 9.35 -8.32
N LEU A 32 1.72 10.19 -7.28
CA LEU A 32 0.72 10.34 -6.23
C LEU A 32 -0.57 10.96 -6.76
N TYR A 33 -0.47 11.97 -7.63
CA TYR A 33 -1.62 12.57 -8.29
C TYR A 33 -2.39 11.55 -9.12
N TYR A 34 -1.71 10.71 -9.90
CA TYR A 34 -2.37 9.64 -10.65
C TYR A 34 -3.00 8.56 -9.76
N ARG A 35 -2.40 8.29 -8.59
CA ARG A 35 -2.89 7.25 -7.67
C ARG A 35 -4.11 7.70 -6.87
N TYR A 36 -4.19 8.98 -6.51
CA TYR A 36 -5.23 9.52 -5.63
C TYR A 36 -6.16 10.54 -6.29
N PHE A 37 -5.93 10.86 -7.58
CA PHE A 37 -6.70 11.83 -8.35
C PHE A 37 -6.83 13.19 -7.65
N SER A 38 -5.82 13.58 -6.86
CA SER A 38 -5.80 14.79 -6.05
C SER A 38 -4.38 15.29 -5.83
N GLU A 39 -4.22 16.61 -5.64
CA GLU A 39 -2.95 17.22 -5.22
C GLU A 39 -2.69 16.91 -3.73
N ILE A 40 -2.08 15.77 -3.47
CA ILE A 40 -1.62 15.42 -2.12
C ILE A 40 -0.24 16.03 -1.90
N ASN A 41 -0.14 16.94 -0.92
CA ASN A 41 1.14 17.56 -0.54
C ASN A 41 1.85 16.77 0.57
N GLU A 42 1.11 16.31 1.58
CA GLU A 42 1.60 15.49 2.69
C GLU A 42 0.48 14.55 3.16
N PHE A 43 0.86 13.39 3.66
CA PHE A 43 -0.05 12.45 4.30
C PHE A 43 -0.07 12.71 5.80
N THR A 44 -1.27 12.86 6.36
CA THR A 44 -1.46 12.97 7.80
C THR A 44 -1.31 11.60 8.48
N HIS A 45 -1.16 11.61 9.81
CA HIS A 45 -1.19 10.37 10.59
C HIS A 45 -2.49 9.59 10.34
N ASP A 46 -3.64 10.28 10.28
CA ASP A 46 -4.94 9.65 10.03
C ASP A 46 -5.00 9.01 8.63
N ASP A 47 -4.42 9.65 7.61
CA ASP A 47 -4.35 9.06 6.26
C ASP A 47 -3.53 7.77 6.27
N LEU A 48 -2.38 7.78 6.93
CA LEU A 48 -1.51 6.60 7.01
C LEU A 48 -2.13 5.49 7.89
N ALA A 49 -2.83 5.85 8.96
CA ALA A 49 -3.56 4.91 9.81
C ALA A 49 -4.69 4.23 9.01
N ASN A 50 -5.46 4.98 8.22
CA ASN A 50 -6.46 4.42 7.30
C ASN A 50 -5.83 3.49 6.26
N MET A 51 -4.56 3.73 5.91
CA MET A 51 -3.83 2.89 4.97
C MET A 51 -3.29 1.59 5.63
N THR A 52 -2.92 1.59 6.91
CA THR A 52 -2.32 0.41 7.56
C THR A 52 -3.33 -0.43 8.36
N GLN A 53 -4.41 0.19 8.84
CA GLN A 53 -5.44 -0.44 9.66
C GLN A 53 -6.66 -0.83 8.83
N ILE A 54 -6.47 -1.77 7.91
CA ILE A 54 -7.51 -2.24 6.98
C ILE A 54 -8.45 -3.27 7.62
N ASP A 55 -9.68 -3.33 7.14
CA ASP A 55 -10.61 -4.44 7.40
C ASP A 55 -10.23 -5.63 6.50
N TYR A 56 -9.52 -6.62 7.05
CA TYR A 56 -9.04 -7.78 6.29
C TYR A 56 -10.14 -8.64 5.63
N ASP A 57 -11.40 -8.50 6.04
CA ASP A 57 -12.53 -9.19 5.41
C ASP A 57 -12.97 -8.49 4.10
N ARG A 58 -12.64 -7.20 3.94
CA ARG A 58 -13.06 -6.36 2.80
C ARG A 58 -11.90 -5.87 1.96
N GLU A 59 -10.75 -5.65 2.56
CA GLU A 59 -9.56 -5.13 1.92
C GLU A 59 -8.34 -5.91 2.40
N MET A 60 -7.47 -6.27 1.47
CA MET A 60 -6.19 -6.89 1.76
C MET A 60 -5.06 -6.05 1.15
N ALA A 61 -4.11 -5.66 1.98
CA ALA A 61 -2.88 -5.01 1.54
C ALA A 61 -1.68 -5.87 1.92
N PHE A 62 -0.78 -6.08 0.97
CA PHE A 62 0.48 -6.76 1.18
C PHE A 62 1.65 -5.80 1.01
N VAL A 63 2.68 -6.00 1.80
CA VAL A 63 3.94 -5.26 1.74
C VAL A 63 5.08 -6.21 1.40
N ALA A 64 5.98 -5.75 0.53
CA ALA A 64 7.28 -6.35 0.31
C ALA A 64 8.31 -5.59 1.14
N VAL A 65 8.84 -6.22 2.19
CA VAL A 65 9.78 -5.61 3.13
C VAL A 65 11.17 -6.18 2.91
N ARG A 66 12.18 -5.32 2.82
CA ARG A 66 13.58 -5.73 2.94
C ARG A 66 14.04 -5.50 4.37
N THR A 67 14.54 -6.55 5.00
CA THR A 67 15.13 -6.48 6.34
C THR A 67 16.65 -6.49 6.20
N SER A 68 17.29 -5.41 6.66
CA SER A 68 18.73 -5.34 6.89
C SER A 68 19.03 -5.44 8.39
N ALA A 69 20.31 -5.54 8.78
CA ALA A 69 20.75 -5.69 10.17
C ALA A 69 20.27 -4.55 11.10
N GLU A 70 19.97 -3.38 10.54
CA GLU A 70 19.63 -2.19 11.34
C GLU A 70 18.23 -1.63 11.04
N LYS A 71 17.63 -1.94 9.89
CA LYS A 71 16.36 -1.34 9.44
C LYS A 71 15.55 -2.27 8.54
N SER A 72 14.23 -2.17 8.63
CA SER A 72 13.28 -2.68 7.66
C SER A 72 12.75 -1.55 6.78
N GLU A 73 12.70 -1.80 5.47
CA GLU A 73 12.17 -0.86 4.48
C GLU A 73 11.09 -1.52 3.63
N ILE A 74 10.01 -0.80 3.34
CA ILE A 74 9.00 -1.22 2.38
C ILE A 74 9.51 -0.89 0.98
N LEU A 75 9.53 -1.90 0.12
CA LEU A 75 9.92 -1.80 -1.29
C LEU A 75 8.70 -1.64 -2.22
N GLY A 76 7.51 -1.96 -1.72
CA GLY A 76 6.29 -1.91 -2.50
C GLY A 76 5.10 -2.36 -1.68
N VAL A 77 3.93 -1.85 -2.06
CA VAL A 77 2.64 -2.15 -1.44
C VAL A 77 1.69 -2.54 -2.55
N THR A 78 0.92 -3.60 -2.36
CA THR A 78 -0.14 -3.96 -3.29
C THR A 78 -1.43 -4.17 -2.53
N ARG A 79 -2.55 -3.73 -3.11
CA ARG A 79 -3.87 -3.80 -2.48
C ARG A 79 -4.86 -4.53 -3.35
N ALA A 80 -5.76 -5.25 -2.71
CA ALA A 80 -6.94 -5.85 -3.29
C ALA A 80 -8.15 -5.50 -2.42
N ILE A 81 -9.18 -4.93 -3.03
CA ILE A 81 -10.42 -4.55 -2.36
C ILE A 81 -11.51 -5.49 -2.89
N SER A 82 -12.24 -6.13 -1.99
CA SER A 82 -13.45 -6.89 -2.29
C SER A 82 -14.65 -6.04 -1.89
N ASP A 83 -15.47 -5.68 -2.87
CA ASP A 83 -16.67 -4.88 -2.64
C ASP A 83 -17.88 -5.82 -2.48
N PRO A 84 -18.43 -6.01 -1.27
CA PRO A 84 -19.59 -6.86 -1.09
C PRO A 84 -20.84 -6.07 -1.51
N ILE A 85 -21.35 -6.41 -2.70
CA ILE A 85 -22.56 -5.92 -3.40
C ILE A 85 -22.25 -4.87 -4.48
N ILE A 86 -21.94 -5.38 -5.67
CA ILE A 86 -22.23 -4.69 -6.92
C ILE A 86 -23.59 -5.23 -7.42
N LEU A 87 -24.67 -4.45 -7.30
CA LEU A 87 -25.97 -4.73 -7.96
C LEU A 87 -25.96 -4.32 -9.46
N THR A 88 -24.81 -4.34 -10.11
CA THR A 88 -24.65 -4.06 -11.54
C THR A 88 -23.78 -5.13 -12.22
N PRO A 89 -24.26 -5.77 -13.30
CA PRO A 89 -23.47 -6.75 -14.03
C PRO A 89 -22.49 -6.02 -14.95
N SER A 90 -21.41 -5.48 -14.40
CA SER A 90 -20.29 -4.98 -15.19
C SER A 90 -18.99 -5.16 -14.41
N LEU A 91 -18.47 -6.39 -14.47
CA LEU A 91 -17.10 -6.85 -14.18
C LEU A 91 -16.51 -6.47 -12.79
N PRO A 92 -15.99 -7.44 -12.01
CA PRO A 92 -15.25 -7.11 -10.79
C PRO A 92 -14.00 -6.31 -11.15
N PHE A 93 -14.01 -5.02 -10.83
CA PHE A 93 -12.89 -4.12 -11.05
C PHE A 93 -11.86 -4.35 -9.94
N TRP A 94 -11.05 -5.40 -10.10
CA TRP A 94 -9.84 -5.57 -9.29
C TRP A 94 -8.87 -4.44 -9.63
N SER A 95 -8.95 -3.30 -8.94
CA SER A 95 -7.96 -2.24 -9.04
C SER A 95 -6.74 -2.66 -8.21
N VAL A 96 -5.78 -3.33 -8.83
CA VAL A 96 -4.47 -3.56 -8.21
C VAL A 96 -3.70 -2.25 -8.31
N GLN A 97 -3.65 -1.50 -7.21
CA GLN A 97 -2.69 -0.41 -7.07
C GLN A 97 -1.34 -1.05 -6.72
N ILE A 98 -0.38 -0.96 -7.66
CA ILE A 98 1.04 -1.32 -7.48
C ILE A 98 1.80 -0.05 -7.08
#